data_AF-A0A674PKP9-F1
#
_entry.id   AF-A0A674PKP9-F1
#
_cell.length_a   1.000
_cell.length_b   1.000
_cell.length_c   1.000
_cell.angle_alpha   90.00
_cell.angle_beta   90.00
_cell.angle_gamma   90.00
#
_symmetry.space_group_name_H-M   'P 1'
#
loop_
_entity.id
_entity.type
_entity.pdbx_description
1 polymer ?
#
loop_
_entity_poly.entity_id
_entity_poly.type
_entity_poly.pdbx_seq_one_letter_code
_entity_poly.pdbx_strand_id
1 'polypeptide(L)'
;MNDYDTFISAPSERLLRAFVALSPSEKLSYQCVKAAVLKAYELIPEHYRQTFRTWKKTEKQTHVDVARELISLCNRWCTAVGVKTFQELFDLVVLEQFKNIVPEVWPESPPPPVVNVTPSSSLEFDECAQEFPSVFTSCALTHAKA
;
A
#
# COMPACT_ATOMS: atom_id res chain seq x y z
N MET A 1 -15.93 -3.24 32.11
CA MET A 1 -14.49 -3.28 31.75
C MET A 1 -14.46 -3.20 30.24
N ASN A 2 -14.05 -2.06 29.68
CA ASN A 2 -14.33 -1.76 28.28
C ASN A 2 -13.44 -2.61 27.36
N ASP A 3 -14.03 -3.33 26.40
CA ASP A 3 -13.33 -4.11 25.35
C ASP A 3 -12.38 -3.26 24.47
N TYR A 4 -12.36 -1.95 24.67
CA TYR A 4 -11.39 -1.03 24.08
C TYR A 4 -9.95 -1.25 24.59
N ASP A 5 -9.75 -1.74 25.82
CA ASP A 5 -8.39 -1.96 26.37
C ASP A 5 -7.69 -3.16 25.71
N THR A 6 -8.44 -4.19 25.30
CA THR A 6 -7.90 -5.29 24.47
C THR A 6 -7.57 -4.82 23.05
N PHE A 7 -8.30 -3.82 22.55
CA PHE A 7 -8.12 -3.28 21.19
C PHE A 7 -6.97 -2.26 21.07
N ILE A 8 -6.51 -1.63 22.16
CA ILE A 8 -5.35 -0.72 22.17
C ILE A 8 -4.03 -1.47 22.48
N SER A 9 -4.10 -2.63 23.15
CA SER A 9 -2.91 -3.46 23.45
C SER A 9 -2.44 -4.30 22.26
N ALA A 10 -3.36 -4.84 21.44
CA ALA A 10 -3.01 -5.70 20.31
C ALA A 10 -2.36 -5.01 19.08
N PRO A 11 -2.67 -3.74 18.72
CA PRO A 11 -2.03 -3.03 17.63
C PRO A 11 -0.56 -2.72 17.91
N SER A 12 -0.23 -2.35 19.16
CA SER A 12 1.15 -2.01 19.54
C SER A 12 2.06 -3.25 19.51
N GLU A 13 1.57 -4.42 19.90
CA GLU A 13 2.33 -5.67 19.80
C GLU A 13 2.60 -6.05 18.34
N ARG A 14 1.63 -5.90 17.45
CA ARG A 14 1.79 -6.21 16.02
C ARG A 14 2.74 -5.23 15.34
N LEU A 15 2.67 -3.96 15.70
CA LEU A 15 3.61 -2.94 15.24
C LEU A 15 5.02 -3.20 15.74
N LEU A 16 5.17 -3.58 17.01
CA LEU A 16 6.44 -3.95 17.58
C LEU A 16 7.02 -5.18 16.88
N ARG A 17 6.20 -6.20 16.59
CA ARG A 17 6.62 -7.39 15.83
C ARG A 17 7.05 -7.05 14.41
N ALA A 18 6.27 -6.24 13.69
CA ALA A 18 6.61 -5.79 12.35
C ALA A 18 7.90 -4.96 12.34
N PHE A 19 8.09 -4.09 13.33
CA PHE A 19 9.31 -3.31 13.50
C PHE A 19 10.51 -4.19 13.85
N VAL A 20 10.38 -5.14 14.78
CA VAL A 20 11.45 -6.06 15.18
C VAL A 20 11.88 -6.95 14.02
N ALA A 21 10.94 -7.37 13.16
CA ALA A 21 11.19 -8.20 11.97
C ALA A 21 12.00 -7.51 10.87
N LEU A 22 12.11 -6.17 10.89
CA LEU A 22 12.98 -5.43 9.97
C LEU A 22 14.46 -5.64 10.31
N SER A 23 15.30 -5.75 9.29
CA SER A 23 16.75 -5.76 9.46
C SER A 23 17.27 -4.43 10.01
N PRO A 24 18.48 -4.41 10.60
CA PRO A 24 19.06 -3.18 11.17
C PRO A 24 19.19 -2.03 10.17
N SER A 25 19.44 -2.33 8.89
CA SER A 25 19.51 -1.35 7.80
C SER A 25 18.13 -0.82 7.39
N GLU A 26 17.11 -1.67 7.38
CA GLU A 26 15.72 -1.27 7.07
C GLU A 26 15.10 -0.41 8.17
N LYS A 27 15.47 -0.64 9.44
CA LYS A 27 15.02 0.18 10.59
C LYS A 27 15.46 1.64 10.51
N LEU A 28 16.53 1.94 9.76
CA LEU A 28 17.02 3.30 9.53
C LEU A 28 16.31 3.99 8.36
N SER A 29 15.56 3.25 7.54
CA SER A 29 14.79 3.78 6.43
C SER A 29 13.36 4.06 6.86
N TYR A 30 12.99 5.34 6.88
CA TYR A 30 11.61 5.77 7.15
C TYR A 30 10.60 5.07 6.21
N GLN A 31 10.96 4.83 4.95
CA GLN A 31 10.07 4.17 3.99
C GLN A 31 9.83 2.70 4.36
N CYS A 32 10.87 1.97 4.77
CA CYS A 32 10.75 0.57 5.18
C CYS A 32 9.94 0.42 6.46
N VAL A 33 10.18 1.28 7.46
CA VAL A 33 9.42 1.31 8.70
C VAL A 33 7.96 1.68 8.44
N LYS A 34 7.70 2.72 7.63
CA LYS A 34 6.36 3.13 7.22
C LYS A 34 5.61 2.00 6.51
N ALA A 35 6.25 1.30 5.58
CA ALA A 35 5.65 0.17 4.89
C ALA A 35 5.31 -1.00 5.84
N ALA A 36 6.22 -1.35 6.75
CA ALA A 36 5.98 -2.39 7.75
C ALA A 36 4.84 -2.05 8.71
N VAL A 37 4.76 -0.78 9.12
CA VAL A 37 3.68 -0.24 9.95
C VAL A 37 2.35 -0.27 9.19
N LEU A 38 2.28 0.27 7.96
CA LEU A 38 1.06 0.23 7.15
C LEU A 38 0.59 -1.22 6.94
N LYS A 39 1.52 -2.14 6.62
CA LYS A 39 1.20 -3.56 6.48
C LYS A 39 0.63 -4.15 7.77
N ALA A 40 1.17 -3.80 8.93
CA ALA A 40 0.64 -4.23 10.22
C ALA A 40 -0.79 -3.71 10.50
N TYR A 41 -1.12 -2.51 9.99
CA TYR A 41 -2.46 -1.91 10.08
C TYR A 41 -3.45 -2.48 9.03
N GLU A 42 -2.99 -2.73 7.80
CA GLU A 42 -3.78 -3.35 6.72
C GLU A 42 -4.21 -4.79 7.05
N LEU A 43 -3.43 -5.48 7.88
CA LEU A 43 -3.80 -6.81 8.39
C LEU A 43 -5.03 -6.78 9.30
N ILE A 44 -5.51 -5.62 9.76
CA ILE A 44 -6.68 -5.55 10.65
C ILE A 44 -7.99 -5.82 9.88
N PRO A 45 -8.32 -5.08 8.80
CA PRO A 45 -9.46 -5.44 7.94
C PRO A 45 -9.38 -6.86 7.41
N GLU A 46 -8.19 -7.27 6.94
CA GLU A 46 -7.99 -8.58 6.33
C GLU A 46 -8.17 -9.73 7.34
N HIS A 47 -7.74 -9.53 8.59
CA HIS A 47 -7.97 -10.49 9.67
C HIS A 47 -9.46 -10.73 9.94
N TYR A 48 -10.26 -9.66 10.00
CA TYR A 48 -11.71 -9.81 10.20
C TYR A 48 -12.38 -10.49 9.00
N ARG A 49 -11.99 -10.11 7.78
CA ARG A 49 -12.47 -10.74 6.54
C ARG A 49 -12.21 -12.24 6.54
N GLN A 50 -10.96 -12.64 6.77
CA GLN A 50 -10.55 -14.05 6.79
C GLN A 50 -11.33 -14.80 7.86
N THR A 51 -11.38 -14.27 9.09
CA THR A 51 -12.10 -14.89 10.19
C THR A 51 -13.58 -15.07 9.89
N PHE A 52 -14.23 -14.08 9.28
CA PHE A 52 -15.63 -14.17 8.82
C PHE A 52 -15.83 -15.27 7.77
N ARG A 53 -14.94 -15.36 6.77
CA ARG A 53 -15.03 -16.35 5.68
C ARG A 53 -14.69 -17.77 6.12
N THR A 54 -13.78 -17.93 7.07
CA THR A 54 -13.35 -19.25 7.58
C THR A 54 -14.09 -19.67 8.85
N TRP A 55 -15.03 -18.87 9.35
CA TRP A 55 -15.75 -19.17 10.58
C TRP A 55 -16.55 -20.48 10.43
N LYS A 56 -16.41 -21.37 11.41
CA LYS A 56 -17.13 -22.65 11.45
C LYS A 56 -17.80 -22.82 12.80
N LYS A 57 -19.03 -23.34 12.78
CA LYS A 57 -19.76 -23.70 13.99
C LYS A 57 -18.99 -24.75 14.78
N THR A 58 -18.80 -24.50 16.07
CA THR A 58 -18.26 -25.49 17.01
C THR A 58 -19.40 -26.33 17.60
N GLU A 59 -19.15 -27.59 17.96
CA GLU A 59 -20.18 -28.52 18.51
C GLU A 59 -20.95 -27.96 19.72
N LYS A 60 -20.30 -27.08 20.50
CA LYS A 60 -20.85 -26.45 21.71
C LYS A 60 -21.70 -25.20 21.45
N GLN A 61 -21.72 -24.66 20.23
CA GLN A 61 -22.39 -23.40 19.90
C GLN A 61 -23.79 -23.62 19.33
N THR A 62 -24.73 -22.75 19.70
CA THR A 62 -26.06 -22.73 19.05
C THR A 62 -25.98 -22.03 17.69
N HIS A 63 -26.93 -22.32 16.80
CA HIS A 63 -27.00 -21.64 15.51
C HIS A 63 -27.20 -20.12 15.65
N VAL A 64 -27.87 -19.70 16.72
CA VAL A 64 -28.08 -18.28 17.01
C VAL A 64 -26.77 -17.60 17.40
N ASP A 65 -25.93 -18.26 18.20
CA ASP A 65 -24.63 -17.71 18.58
C ASP A 65 -23.73 -17.55 17.35
N VAL A 66 -23.71 -18.55 16.45
CA VAL A 66 -22.98 -18.45 15.19
C VAL A 66 -23.46 -17.28 14.34
N ALA A 67 -24.78 -17.06 14.23
CA ALA A 67 -25.31 -15.93 13.49
C ALA A 67 -24.88 -14.59 14.09
N ARG A 68 -24.91 -14.45 15.42
CA ARG A 68 -24.44 -13.23 16.10
C ARG A 68 -22.95 -12.97 15.86
N GLU A 69 -22.12 -14.00 15.96
CA GLU A 69 -20.68 -13.89 15.70
C GLU A 69 -20.38 -13.49 14.24
N LEU A 70 -21.09 -14.09 13.28
CA LEU A 70 -20.96 -13.72 11.86
C LEU A 70 -21.34 -12.26 11.61
N ILE A 71 -22.44 -11.78 12.20
CA ILE A 71 -22.84 -10.37 12.11
C ILE A 71 -21.79 -9.46 12.75
N SER A 72 -21.28 -9.83 13.92
CA SER A 72 -20.23 -9.08 14.64
C SER A 72 -18.95 -8.97 13.80
N LEU A 73 -18.46 -10.07 13.25
CA LEU A 73 -17.27 -10.10 12.40
C LEU A 73 -17.45 -9.27 11.12
N CYS A 74 -18.63 -9.38 10.47
CA CYS A 74 -18.95 -8.59 9.29
C CYS A 74 -18.96 -7.08 9.59
N ASN A 75 -19.61 -6.67 10.68
CA ASN A 75 -19.65 -5.27 11.10
C ASN A 75 -18.25 -4.72 11.43
N ARG A 76 -17.43 -5.52 12.14
CA ARG A 76 -16.05 -5.16 12.47
C ARG A 76 -15.19 -5.03 11.21
N TRP A 77 -15.35 -5.91 10.23
CA TRP A 77 -14.68 -5.81 8.94
C TRP A 77 -15.08 -4.54 8.19
N CYS A 78 -16.39 -4.27 8.05
CA CYS A 78 -16.89 -3.07 7.39
C CYS A 78 -16.38 -1.78 8.06
N THR A 79 -16.37 -1.76 9.40
CA THR A 79 -15.87 -0.63 10.19
C THR A 79 -14.37 -0.44 10.00
N ALA A 80 -13.59 -1.53 9.97
CA ALA A 80 -12.14 -1.47 9.77
C ALA A 80 -11.75 -0.97 8.37
N VAL A 81 -12.56 -1.27 7.35
CA VAL A 81 -12.40 -0.74 5.98
C VAL A 81 -12.91 0.71 5.87
N GLY A 82 -13.83 1.12 6.76
CA GLY A 82 -14.42 2.46 6.73
C GLY A 82 -15.64 2.59 5.81
N VAL A 83 -16.33 1.48 5.54
CA VAL A 83 -17.57 1.44 4.75
C VAL A 83 -18.70 2.13 5.51
N LYS A 84 -19.35 3.11 4.88
CA LYS A 84 -20.45 3.90 5.43
C LYS A 84 -21.74 3.76 4.63
N THR A 85 -21.62 3.44 3.35
CA THR A 85 -22.75 3.33 2.43
C THR A 85 -22.92 1.91 1.90
N PHE A 86 -24.14 1.60 1.44
CA PHE A 86 -24.41 0.32 0.79
C PHE A 86 -23.56 0.13 -0.48
N GLN A 87 -23.32 1.20 -1.25
CA GLN A 87 -22.51 1.14 -2.46
C GLN A 87 -21.07 0.72 -2.14
N GLU A 88 -20.46 1.33 -1.11
CA GLU A 88 -19.11 0.95 -0.67
C GLU A 88 -19.03 -0.49 -0.18
N LEU A 89 -20.09 -1.02 0.46
CA LEU A 89 -20.16 -2.42 0.84
C LEU A 89 -20.22 -3.33 -0.39
N PHE A 90 -21.06 -2.98 -1.36
CA PHE A 90 -21.18 -3.73 -2.60
C PHE A 90 -19.84 -3.75 -3.35
N ASP A 91 -19.20 -2.59 -3.50
CA ASP A 91 -17.91 -2.44 -4.15
C ASP A 91 -16.83 -3.25 -3.43
N LEU A 92 -16.82 -3.27 -2.08
CA LEU A 92 -15.91 -4.09 -1.28
C LEU A 92 -16.07 -5.59 -1.59
N VAL A 93 -17.30 -6.08 -1.66
CA VAL A 93 -17.59 -7.49 -1.95
C VAL A 93 -17.23 -7.84 -3.40
N VAL A 94 -17.52 -6.95 -4.36
CA VAL A 94 -17.13 -7.14 -5.77
C VAL A 94 -15.62 -7.15 -5.92
N LEU A 95 -14.91 -6.22 -5.27
CA LEU A 95 -13.45 -6.17 -5.27
C LEU A 95 -12.84 -7.44 -4.68
N GLU A 96 -13.42 -7.98 -3.61
CA GLU A 96 -13.02 -9.26 -3.04
C GLU A 96 -13.11 -10.39 -4.08
N GLN A 97 -14.25 -10.50 -4.79
CA GLN A 97 -14.42 -11.53 -5.82
C GLN A 97 -13.46 -11.33 -6.98
N PHE A 98 -13.27 -10.10 -7.42
CA PHE A 98 -12.33 -9.76 -8.48
C PHE A 98 -10.90 -10.20 -8.14
N LYS A 99 -10.43 -9.93 -6.93
CA LYS A 99 -9.10 -10.36 -6.45
C LYS A 99 -8.94 -11.88 -6.41
N ASN A 100 -10.01 -12.64 -6.18
CA ASN A 100 -9.95 -14.10 -6.18
C ASN A 100 -9.87 -14.70 -7.59
N ILE A 101 -10.35 -13.97 -8.60
CA ILE A 101 -10.34 -14.41 -10.01
C ILE A 101 -8.98 -14.10 -10.66
N VAL A 102 -8.39 -12.95 -10.33
CA VAL A 102 -7.13 -12.51 -10.91
C VAL A 102 -5.97 -13.25 -10.25
N PRO A 103 -5.10 -13.95 -11.02
CA PRO A 103 -3.90 -14.57 -10.47
C PRO A 103 -2.98 -13.49 -9.87
N GLU A 104 -2.36 -13.78 -8.72
CA GLU A 104 -1.47 -12.86 -7.98
C GLU A 104 -0.23 -12.40 -8.78
N VAL A 105 -0.01 -13.00 -9.96
CA VAL A 105 1.10 -12.67 -10.86
C VAL A 105 0.72 -11.42 -11.64
N TRP A 106 1.01 -10.24 -11.09
CA TRP A 106 1.35 -9.10 -11.93
C TRP A 106 2.65 -9.48 -12.64
N PRO A 107 2.67 -9.67 -13.99
CA PRO A 107 3.93 -9.82 -14.68
C PRO A 107 4.76 -8.59 -14.33
N GLU A 108 5.93 -8.82 -13.73
CA GLU A 108 6.94 -7.83 -13.35
C GLU A 108 6.80 -6.57 -14.20
N SER A 109 6.70 -5.41 -13.55
CA SER A 109 6.74 -4.09 -14.20
C SER A 109 7.62 -4.18 -15.45
N PRO A 110 7.13 -3.77 -16.64
CA PRO A 110 7.89 -3.91 -17.87
C PRO A 110 9.32 -3.44 -17.61
N PRO A 111 10.34 -4.23 -18.02
CA PRO A 111 11.72 -3.89 -17.75
C PRO A 111 11.91 -2.43 -18.15
N PRO A 112 12.53 -1.60 -17.29
CA PRO A 112 12.75 -0.19 -17.62
C PRO A 112 13.34 -0.16 -19.02
N PRO A 113 12.83 0.68 -19.94
CA PRO A 113 13.34 0.72 -21.29
C PRO A 113 14.84 0.88 -21.16
N VAL A 114 15.58 -0.12 -21.66
CA VAL A 114 17.03 -0.07 -21.68
C VAL A 114 17.34 1.13 -22.56
N VAL A 115 17.63 2.26 -21.93
CA VAL A 115 18.31 3.38 -22.57
C VAL A 115 19.68 2.81 -22.88
N ASN A 116 19.77 2.11 -24.01
CA ASN A 116 21.01 1.98 -24.72
C ASN A 116 21.40 3.41 -25.01
N VAL A 117 22.27 3.95 -24.15
CA VAL A 117 23.06 5.11 -24.48
C VAL A 117 24.00 4.63 -25.57
N THR A 118 23.46 4.49 -26.79
CA THR A 118 24.29 4.65 -27.97
C THR A 118 24.84 6.05 -27.82
N PRO A 119 26.16 6.23 -27.67
CA PRO A 119 26.72 7.55 -27.76
C PRO A 119 26.48 7.97 -29.21
N SER A 120 25.38 8.69 -29.45
CA SER A 120 25.24 9.47 -30.67
C SER A 120 26.29 10.55 -30.59
N SER A 121 27.50 10.21 -31.05
CA SER A 121 28.49 11.16 -31.47
C SER A 121 27.99 11.80 -32.77
N SER A 122 26.97 12.63 -32.65
CA SER A 122 26.57 13.54 -33.71
C SER A 122 27.03 14.92 -33.29
N LEU A 123 28.28 15.23 -33.67
CA LEU A 123 28.73 16.60 -33.86
C LEU A 123 27.88 17.19 -34.99
N GLU A 124 26.67 17.62 -34.68
CA GLU A 124 25.93 18.52 -35.55
C GLU A 124 25.68 19.79 -34.77
N PHE A 125 26.23 20.87 -35.31
CA PHE A 125 26.10 22.21 -34.79
C PHE A 125 24.62 22.56 -34.78
N ASP A 126 24.12 22.90 -33.60
CA ASP A 126 22.73 23.20 -33.31
C ASP A 126 22.28 24.44 -34.11
N GLU A 127 21.66 24.21 -35.27
CA GLU A 127 21.14 25.23 -36.19
C GLU A 127 20.11 26.14 -35.50
N CYS A 128 19.41 25.63 -34.47
CA CYS A 128 18.47 26.40 -33.65
C CYS A 128 19.13 27.54 -32.86
N ALA A 129 20.41 27.42 -32.50
CA ALA A 129 21.13 28.46 -31.78
C ALA A 129 21.49 29.66 -32.67
N GLN A 130 21.52 29.47 -33.99
CA GLN A 130 21.82 30.53 -34.96
C GLN A 130 20.58 31.35 -35.31
N GLU A 131 19.38 30.77 -35.21
CA GLU A 131 18.14 31.41 -35.64
C GLU A 131 17.53 32.34 -34.58
N PHE A 132 17.81 32.10 -33.28
CA PHE A 132 17.22 32.89 -32.19
C PHE A 132 18.22 33.26 -31.08
N PRO A 133 19.23 34.10 -31.36
CA PRO A 133 20.26 34.49 -30.38
C PRO A 133 19.70 35.24 -29.15
N SER A 134 18.52 35.85 -29.26
CA SER A 134 17.87 36.60 -28.18
C SER A 134 17.21 35.71 -27.12
N VAL A 135 16.98 34.43 -27.39
CA VAL A 135 16.36 33.49 -26.42
C VAL A 135 17.38 33.04 -25.37
N PHE A 136 18.66 33.01 -25.72
CA PHE A 136 19.72 32.44 -24.89
C PHE A 136 20.56 33.48 -24.12
N THR A 137 20.27 34.78 -24.25
CA THR A 137 21.04 35.84 -23.56
C THR A 137 20.76 35.91 -22.05
N SER A 138 19.78 35.17 -21.50
CA SER A 138 19.40 35.29 -20.09
C SER A 138 20.12 34.34 -19.10
N CYS A 139 21.07 33.51 -19.55
CA CYS A 139 21.73 32.53 -18.65
C CYS A 139 23.26 32.59 -18.58
N ALA A 140 23.91 33.63 -19.10
CA ALA A 140 25.35 33.80 -18.91
C ALA A 140 25.64 34.97 -17.96
N LEU A 141 26.33 34.65 -16.85
CA LEU A 141 26.94 35.49 -15.79
C LEU A 141 26.26 35.19 -14.44
N THR A 142 26.78 34.24 -13.64
CA THR A 142 27.89 34.53 -12.72
C THR A 142 28.90 33.39 -12.62
N HIS A 143 30.12 33.61 -13.12
CA HIS A 143 31.32 33.07 -12.50
C HIS A 143 32.12 34.24 -11.95
N ALA A 144 31.96 34.52 -10.65
CA ALA A 144 32.86 35.40 -9.92
C ALA A 144 34.07 34.58 -9.47
N LYS A 145 35.26 34.93 -9.97
CA LYS A 145 36.56 34.58 -9.41
C LYS A 145 37.43 35.83 -9.47
N ALA A 146 37.68 36.43 -8.31
CA ALA A 146 38.98 36.92 -7.83
C ALA A 146 38.77 37.45 -6.41
#